data_AF-A0A7S1AE37-F1
#
_entry.id   AF-A0A7S1AE37-F1
#
_cell.length_a   1.000
_cell.length_b   1.000
_cell.length_c   1.000
_cell.angle_alpha   90.00
_cell.angle_beta   90.00
_cell.angle_gamma   90.00
#
_symmetry.space_group_name_H-M   'P 1'
#
loop_
_entity.id
_entity.type
_entity.pdbx_description
1 polymer ?
#
loop_
_entity_poly.entity_id
_entity_poly.type
_entity_poly.pdbx_seq_one_letter_code
_entity_poly.pdbx_strand_id
1 'polypeptide(L)'
;HKLHVPLGQFHAMLWLLTAIIEFPAILIASASTILALCGCAACAEFRLRDWFCIKRCLRWTGKDAFDDFELMVFVHEINGDEHKLARRVRVTAGDHTVRTDRQTKGVFQQPLSVFVEQGTRLIFVDLLDNGGGVLATLKLVAVDVLKQTTQQEQLFDMRQRHKLVQCPKLKLTLRVNHTADEEQGLAQHGSIDFLVSQRLRKAEEEGTQSGRKISELELLGIACAGPLELFGKNGQRQPVYVAAIGPPISRRLMLGIWNQKTDLEHRLPPTEEVDLLKVEGIQADPQRTDVFVISHFDKNRVPKKMFLRRVDRARDVWVDMLLMLVRKSREAKDAKKEKSGKSQPISPSGSTRSVLTDSTSSRRGSSCSGSYIDSNSSTAS
;
A
#
# COMPACT_ATOMS: atom_id res chain seq x y z
N HIS A 1 54.24 -60.13 -40.52
CA HIS A 1 53.99 -58.68 -40.72
C HIS A 1 54.37 -57.93 -39.46
N LYS A 2 55.55 -57.30 -39.43
CA LYS A 2 55.95 -56.38 -38.35
C LYS A 2 55.41 -54.99 -38.72
N LEU A 3 54.39 -54.53 -38.00
CA LEU A 3 53.86 -53.18 -38.12
C LEU A 3 54.91 -52.20 -37.59
N HIS A 4 55.63 -51.57 -38.51
CA HIS A 4 56.61 -50.53 -38.23
C HIS A 4 55.83 -49.21 -38.04
N VAL A 5 55.38 -48.94 -36.82
CA VAL A 5 54.79 -47.63 -36.50
C VAL A 5 55.94 -46.61 -36.43
N PRO A 6 55.90 -45.52 -37.21
CA PRO A 6 56.97 -44.53 -37.22
C PRO A 6 57.09 -43.87 -35.84
N LEU A 7 58.31 -43.88 -35.28
CA LEU A 7 58.67 -43.39 -33.95
C LEU A 7 58.18 -41.95 -33.66
N GLY A 8 57.98 -41.15 -34.70
CA GLY A 8 57.42 -39.80 -34.61
C GLY A 8 55.95 -39.74 -34.21
N GLN A 9 55.12 -40.74 -34.57
CA GLN A 9 53.72 -40.78 -34.14
C GLN A 9 53.59 -41.10 -32.65
N PHE A 10 54.52 -41.87 -32.09
CA PHE A 10 54.53 -42.19 -30.67
C PHE A 10 54.86 -40.97 -29.79
N HIS A 11 55.78 -40.12 -30.25
CA HIS A 11 56.12 -38.87 -29.56
C HIS A 11 54.97 -37.86 -29.60
N ALA A 12 54.28 -37.72 -30.75
CA ALA A 12 53.12 -36.85 -30.85
C ALA A 12 51.95 -37.30 -29.95
N MET A 13 51.73 -38.62 -29.84
CA MET A 13 50.67 -39.16 -28.99
C MET A 13 51.00 -39.02 -27.50
N LEU A 14 52.27 -39.20 -27.13
CA LEU A 14 52.74 -39.00 -25.75
C LEU A 14 52.61 -37.53 -25.34
N TRP A 15 52.93 -36.59 -26.23
CA TRP A 15 52.79 -35.15 -25.98
C TRP A 15 51.33 -34.72 -25.83
N LEU A 16 50.43 -35.31 -26.63
CA LEU A 16 48.99 -35.06 -26.51
C LEU A 16 48.43 -35.60 -25.18
N LEU A 17 48.88 -36.77 -24.73
CA LEU A 17 48.50 -37.36 -23.45
C LEU A 17 49.00 -36.52 -22.26
N THR A 18 50.23 -36.00 -22.30
CA THR A 18 50.73 -35.10 -21.25
C THR A 18 49.95 -33.79 -21.23
N ALA A 19 49.63 -33.20 -22.39
CA ALA A 19 48.84 -31.96 -22.46
C ALA A 19 47.41 -32.15 -21.90
N ILE A 20 46.79 -33.30 -22.13
CA ILE A 20 45.45 -33.62 -21.59
C ILE A 20 45.48 -33.79 -20.06
N ILE A 21 46.59 -34.27 -19.49
CA ILE A 21 46.74 -34.44 -18.03
C ILE A 21 47.10 -33.11 -17.36
N GLU A 22 47.84 -32.22 -18.03
CA GLU A 22 48.26 -30.92 -17.47
C GLU A 22 47.14 -29.88 -17.44
N PHE A 23 46.19 -29.92 -18.39
CA PHE A 23 45.12 -28.93 -18.46
C PHE A 23 44.19 -28.90 -17.22
N PRO A 24 43.70 -30.04 -16.68
CA PRO A 24 42.95 -30.07 -15.42
C PRO A 24 43.77 -29.57 -14.22
N ALA A 25 45.07 -29.87 -14.18
CA ALA A 25 45.94 -29.43 -13.10
C ALA A 25 46.10 -27.90 -13.09
N ILE A 26 46.20 -27.26 -14.26
CA ILE A 26 46.25 -25.80 -14.39
C ILE A 26 44.92 -25.15 -13.98
N LEU A 27 43.78 -25.75 -14.31
CA LEU A 27 42.46 -25.26 -13.87
C LEU A 27 42.28 -25.37 -12.35
N ILE A 28 42.72 -26.47 -11.74
CA ILE A 28 42.67 -26.64 -10.28
C ILE A 28 43.66 -25.67 -9.60
N ALA A 29 44.87 -25.52 -10.12
CA ALA A 29 45.87 -24.61 -9.58
C ALA A 29 45.40 -23.14 -9.67
N SER A 30 44.83 -22.72 -10.79
CA SER A 30 44.27 -21.37 -10.96
C SER A 30 43.04 -21.13 -10.09
N ALA A 31 42.14 -22.11 -9.95
CA ALA A 31 41.03 -22.02 -9.00
C ALA A 31 41.54 -21.92 -7.55
N SER A 32 42.59 -22.68 -7.21
CA SER A 32 43.19 -22.65 -5.87
C SER A 32 43.90 -21.33 -5.55
N THR A 33 44.57 -20.71 -6.52
CA THR A 33 45.23 -19.41 -6.34
C THR A 33 44.22 -18.28 -6.29
N ILE A 34 43.14 -18.33 -7.07
CA ILE A 34 42.01 -17.39 -6.93
C ILE A 34 41.36 -17.55 -5.55
N LEU A 35 41.12 -18.78 -5.08
CA LEU A 35 40.58 -19.04 -3.75
C LEU A 35 41.52 -18.58 -2.62
N ALA A 36 42.83 -18.76 -2.77
CA ALA A 36 43.81 -18.31 -1.79
C ALA A 36 43.98 -16.77 -1.78
N LEU A 37 43.97 -16.13 -2.95
CA LEU A 37 44.06 -14.67 -3.07
C LEU A 37 42.77 -13.98 -2.61
N CYS A 38 41.61 -14.55 -2.92
CA CYS A 38 40.32 -14.09 -2.40
C CYS A 38 40.15 -14.43 -0.90
N GLY A 39 40.80 -15.49 -0.41
CA GLY A 39 40.69 -16.00 0.97
C GLY A 39 41.62 -15.36 2.00
N CYS A 40 42.66 -14.61 1.61
CA CYS A 40 43.63 -14.08 2.58
C CYS A 40 43.45 -12.59 2.94
N ALA A 41 42.65 -11.81 2.19
CA ALA A 41 42.57 -10.35 2.41
C ALA A 41 41.28 -9.84 3.10
N ALA A 42 40.23 -10.65 3.25
CA ALA A 42 39.00 -10.23 3.97
C ALA A 42 38.26 -11.34 4.75
N CYS A 43 38.95 -12.43 5.08
CA CYS A 43 38.36 -13.64 5.70
C CYS A 43 37.99 -13.57 7.19
N ALA A 44 38.02 -12.41 7.84
CA ALA A 44 37.42 -12.27 9.17
C ALA A 44 35.89 -12.11 9.11
N GLU A 45 35.35 -11.60 7.99
CA GLU A 45 33.91 -11.37 7.83
C GLU A 45 33.34 -11.84 6.49
N PHE A 46 34.13 -12.53 5.64
CA PHE A 46 33.59 -13.13 4.42
C PHE A 46 32.59 -14.25 4.75
N ARG A 47 31.32 -13.89 4.70
CA ARG A 47 30.23 -14.83 4.57
C ARG A 47 30.33 -15.45 3.18
N LEU A 48 30.95 -16.62 3.07
CA LEU A 48 31.00 -17.42 1.83
C LEU A 48 29.61 -17.59 1.20
N ARG A 49 28.56 -17.47 2.01
CA ARG A 49 27.18 -17.51 1.57
C ARG A 49 26.77 -16.33 0.68
N ASP A 50 27.44 -15.19 0.71
CA ASP A 50 27.04 -14.01 -0.08
C ASP A 50 27.44 -14.13 -1.55
N TRP A 51 28.25 -15.12 -1.90
CA TRP A 51 28.63 -15.38 -3.29
C TRP A 51 27.49 -16.03 -4.05
N PHE A 52 27.08 -15.40 -5.16
CA PHE A 52 25.96 -15.84 -6.00
C PHE A 52 26.10 -17.30 -6.47
N CYS A 53 27.31 -17.74 -6.83
CA CYS A 53 27.57 -19.11 -7.24
C CYS A 53 27.37 -20.12 -6.09
N ILE A 54 27.78 -19.77 -4.86
CA ILE A 54 27.62 -20.61 -3.68
C ILE A 54 26.13 -20.69 -3.30
N LYS A 55 25.40 -19.57 -3.30
CA LYS A 55 23.94 -19.52 -3.10
C LYS A 55 23.20 -20.47 -4.05
N ARG A 56 23.55 -20.41 -5.34
CA ARG A 56 22.96 -21.28 -6.38
C ARG A 56 23.30 -22.75 -6.16
N CYS A 57 24.54 -23.08 -5.80
CA CYS A 57 24.94 -24.45 -5.47
C CYS A 57 24.21 -24.97 -4.21
N LEU A 58 24.04 -24.14 -3.18
CA LEU A 58 23.30 -24.50 -1.96
C LEU A 58 21.81 -24.76 -2.25
N ARG A 59 21.22 -24.03 -3.20
CA ARG A 59 19.87 -24.27 -3.69
C ARG A 59 19.78 -25.56 -4.51
N TRP A 60 20.72 -25.79 -5.42
CA TRP A 60 20.75 -27.02 -6.24
C TRP A 60 20.98 -28.28 -5.44
N THR A 61 21.79 -28.21 -4.38
CA THR A 61 21.99 -29.34 -3.44
C THR A 61 20.81 -29.57 -2.50
N GLY A 62 19.78 -28.71 -2.54
CA GLY A 62 18.60 -28.79 -1.66
C GLY A 62 18.90 -28.47 -0.19
N LYS A 63 20.10 -27.99 0.12
CA LYS A 63 20.48 -27.59 1.48
C LYS A 63 19.70 -26.35 1.94
N ASP A 64 19.42 -25.46 0.99
CA ASP A 64 18.56 -24.30 1.19
C ASP A 64 17.26 -24.45 0.44
N ALA A 65 16.15 -24.20 1.14
CA ALA A 65 14.80 -24.39 0.61
C ALA A 65 14.29 -23.19 -0.23
N PHE A 66 14.96 -22.04 -0.18
CA PHE A 66 14.50 -20.79 -0.79
C PHE A 66 15.64 -19.80 -1.05
N ASP A 67 15.40 -18.80 -1.93
CA ASP A 67 16.30 -17.66 -2.18
C ASP A 67 16.03 -16.53 -1.19
N ASP A 68 16.96 -15.59 -1.09
CA ASP A 68 16.72 -14.32 -0.41
C ASP A 68 15.37 -13.70 -0.82
N PHE A 69 14.63 -13.18 0.16
CA PHE A 69 13.36 -12.49 -0.11
C PHE A 69 13.12 -11.37 0.89
N GLU A 70 12.27 -10.42 0.50
CA GLU A 70 11.81 -9.37 1.39
C GLU A 70 10.47 -9.76 2.01
N LEU A 71 10.42 -9.81 3.34
CA LEU A 71 9.21 -10.11 4.10
C LEU A 71 8.63 -8.81 4.65
N MET A 72 7.41 -8.49 4.22
CA MET A 72 6.60 -7.44 4.79
C MET A 72 5.72 -8.02 5.92
N VAL A 73 5.93 -7.54 7.14
CA VAL A 73 5.17 -7.89 8.34
C VAL A 73 4.32 -6.70 8.75
N PHE A 74 3.00 -6.82 8.64
CA PHE A 74 2.08 -5.81 9.16
C PHE A 74 1.66 -6.16 10.58
N VAL A 75 2.06 -5.32 11.54
CA VAL A 75 1.76 -5.51 12.96
C VAL A 75 0.47 -4.77 13.31
N HIS A 76 -0.62 -5.49 13.58
CA HIS A 76 -1.92 -4.88 13.86
C HIS A 76 -2.05 -4.50 15.33
N GLU A 77 -2.22 -5.51 16.19
CA GLU A 77 -2.53 -5.36 17.60
C GLU A 77 -2.03 -6.55 18.41
N ILE A 78 -1.85 -6.33 19.71
CA ILE A 78 -1.50 -7.36 20.68
C ILE A 78 -2.70 -7.57 21.60
N ASN A 79 -3.18 -8.82 21.63
CA ASN A 79 -4.21 -9.27 22.56
C ASN A 79 -3.54 -9.99 23.75
N GLY A 80 -4.04 -9.76 24.96
CA GLY A 80 -3.61 -10.53 26.14
C GLY A 80 -2.80 -9.76 27.18
N ASP A 81 -3.01 -8.45 27.36
CA ASP A 81 -2.41 -7.77 28.50
C ASP A 81 -3.21 -6.52 28.90
N GLU A 82 -3.71 -6.51 30.14
CA GLU A 82 -4.45 -5.37 30.70
C GLU A 82 -3.52 -4.23 31.14
N HIS A 83 -2.23 -4.50 31.32
CA HIS A 83 -1.30 -3.48 31.79
C HIS A 83 -0.93 -2.50 30.67
N LYS A 84 -1.07 -1.20 30.94
CA LYS A 84 -0.75 -0.10 30.01
C LYS A 84 0.77 0.16 29.91
N LEU A 85 1.55 -0.89 29.68
CA LEU A 85 2.98 -0.74 29.45
C LEU A 85 3.22 -0.32 28.00
N ALA A 86 4.11 0.64 27.79
CA ALA A 86 4.54 0.98 26.44
C ALA A 86 5.41 -0.14 25.89
N ARG A 87 5.03 -0.62 24.70
CA ARG A 87 5.60 -1.80 24.06
C ARG A 87 6.14 -1.46 22.68
N ARG A 88 7.08 -2.27 22.21
CA ARG A 88 7.56 -2.29 20.83
C ARG A 88 7.56 -3.73 20.31
N VAL A 89 7.27 -3.91 19.03
CA VAL A 89 7.46 -5.20 18.37
C VAL A 89 8.76 -5.15 17.58
N ARG A 90 9.58 -6.19 17.70
CA ARG A 90 10.84 -6.37 16.96
C ARG A 90 10.73 -7.62 16.10
N VAL A 91 11.02 -7.49 14.82
CA VAL A 91 11.12 -8.62 13.89
C VAL A 91 12.59 -8.82 13.56
N THR A 92 13.09 -10.04 13.73
CA THR A 92 14.48 -10.41 13.46
C THR A 92 14.54 -11.63 12.54
N ALA A 93 15.27 -11.53 11.44
CA ALA A 93 15.50 -12.59 10.47
C ALA A 93 17.00 -12.64 10.12
N GLY A 94 17.70 -13.67 10.60
CA GLY A 94 19.17 -13.69 10.52
C GLY A 94 19.75 -12.49 11.26
N ASP A 95 20.51 -11.66 10.54
CA ASP A 95 21.14 -10.45 11.07
C ASP A 95 20.29 -9.19 10.86
N HIS A 96 19.20 -9.29 10.11
CA HIS A 96 18.31 -8.16 9.83
C HIS A 96 17.30 -8.02 10.96
N THR A 97 17.19 -6.80 11.50
CA THR A 97 16.27 -6.51 12.60
C THR A 97 15.56 -5.18 12.37
N VAL A 98 14.23 -5.21 12.47
CA VAL A 98 13.36 -4.03 12.35
C VAL A 98 12.41 -3.93 13.53
N ARG A 99 11.93 -2.71 13.84
CA ARG A 99 11.14 -2.43 15.05
C ARG A 99 10.02 -1.45 14.77
N THR A 100 8.89 -1.62 15.47
CA THR A 100 7.81 -0.62 15.51
C THR A 100 8.13 0.52 16.46
N ASP A 101 7.35 1.59 16.36
CA ASP A 101 7.30 2.66 17.35
C ASP A 101 6.74 2.19 18.69
N ARG A 102 6.96 2.99 19.74
CA ARG A 102 6.40 2.70 21.08
C ARG A 102 4.89 2.92 21.06
N GLN A 103 4.14 1.97 21.59
CA GLN A 103 2.69 2.07 21.75
C GLN A 103 2.27 1.62 23.15
N THR A 104 1.42 2.41 23.81
CA THR A 104 0.86 2.09 25.15
C THR A 104 -0.42 1.28 25.07
N LYS A 105 -1.15 1.38 23.96
CA LYS A 105 -2.45 0.69 23.75
C LYS A 105 -2.32 -0.70 23.14
N GLY A 106 -1.11 -1.11 22.75
CA GLY A 106 -0.90 -2.37 22.03
C GLY A 106 -1.45 -2.40 20.61
N VAL A 107 -1.89 -1.26 20.06
CA VAL A 107 -2.31 -1.11 18.66
C VAL A 107 -1.19 -0.41 17.91
N PHE A 108 -0.60 -1.09 16.93
CA PHE A 108 0.57 -0.60 16.19
C PHE A 108 0.18 -0.12 14.80
N GLN A 109 -0.57 -0.94 14.06
CA GLN A 109 -0.95 -0.70 12.66
C GLN A 109 0.23 -0.22 11.80
N GLN A 110 1.40 -0.86 11.97
CA GLN A 110 2.65 -0.45 11.35
C GLN A 110 3.20 -1.57 10.45
N PRO A 111 3.49 -1.29 9.16
CA PRO A 111 4.22 -2.20 8.31
C PRO A 111 5.72 -2.18 8.66
N LEU A 112 6.34 -3.36 8.69
CA LEU A 112 7.77 -3.56 8.82
C LEU A 112 8.26 -4.37 7.62
N SER A 113 9.34 -3.93 6.98
CA SER A 113 9.99 -4.72 5.92
C SER A 113 11.29 -5.29 6.46
N VAL A 114 11.46 -6.62 6.38
CA VAL A 114 12.68 -7.30 6.83
C VAL A 114 13.23 -8.17 5.70
N PHE A 115 14.54 -8.05 5.46
CA PHE A 115 15.22 -8.92 4.51
C PHE A 115 15.49 -10.28 5.15
N VAL A 116 15.09 -11.35 4.46
CA VAL A 116 15.28 -12.72 4.90
C VAL A 116 16.33 -13.37 4.01
N GLU A 117 17.55 -13.50 4.55
CA GLU A 117 18.64 -14.17 3.84
C GLU A 117 18.36 -15.65 3.62
N GLN A 118 18.83 -16.16 2.49
CA GLN A 118 18.79 -17.56 2.09
C GLN A 118 19.25 -18.45 3.26
N GLY A 119 18.44 -19.47 3.52
CA GLY A 119 18.60 -20.47 4.59
C GLY A 119 18.60 -19.93 6.02
N THR A 120 18.03 -18.73 6.23
CA THR A 120 17.43 -18.36 7.52
C THR A 120 16.33 -19.37 7.86
N ARG A 121 16.44 -20.09 8.98
CA ARG A 121 15.43 -21.12 9.31
C ARG A 121 14.23 -20.56 10.05
N LEU A 122 14.48 -19.61 10.94
CA LEU A 122 13.50 -19.05 11.86
C LEU A 122 13.51 -17.53 11.80
N ILE A 123 12.32 -16.95 11.82
CA ILE A 123 12.08 -15.52 11.96
C ILE A 123 11.47 -15.31 13.34
N PHE A 124 12.06 -14.41 14.12
CA PHE A 124 11.63 -14.11 15.48
C PHE A 124 10.83 -12.82 15.50
N VAL A 125 9.62 -12.87 16.06
CA VAL A 125 8.82 -11.68 16.34
C VAL A 125 8.73 -11.54 17.86
N ASP A 126 9.50 -10.61 18.41
CA ASP A 126 9.60 -10.35 19.83
C ASP A 126 8.73 -9.17 20.24
N LEU A 127 8.01 -9.35 21.34
CA LEU A 127 7.38 -8.25 22.07
C LEU A 127 8.36 -7.72 23.11
N LEU A 128 8.71 -6.44 23.03
CA LEU A 128 9.66 -5.78 23.91
C LEU A 128 8.98 -4.80 24.88
N ASP A 129 9.51 -4.71 26.09
CA ASP A 129 9.23 -3.65 27.04
C ASP A 129 9.97 -2.35 26.67
N ASN A 130 9.68 -1.26 27.37
CA ASN A 130 10.33 0.04 27.29
C ASN A 130 11.87 -0.03 27.40
N GLY A 131 12.37 -0.89 28.28
CA GLY A 131 13.80 -1.13 28.49
C GLY A 131 14.45 -2.04 27.44
N GLY A 132 13.69 -2.56 26.48
CA GLY A 132 14.18 -3.50 25.46
C GLY A 132 14.24 -4.96 25.90
N GLY A 133 13.77 -5.28 27.11
CA GLY A 133 13.60 -6.65 27.58
C GLY A 133 12.52 -7.40 26.79
N VAL A 134 12.76 -8.67 26.46
CA VAL A 134 11.82 -9.50 25.70
C VAL A 134 10.73 -10.05 26.63
N LEU A 135 9.49 -9.64 26.40
CA LEU A 135 8.31 -10.07 27.14
C LEU A 135 7.72 -11.38 26.60
N ALA A 136 7.67 -11.52 25.28
CA ALA A 136 7.17 -12.70 24.59
C ALA A 136 7.84 -12.86 23.21
N THR A 137 7.91 -14.08 22.70
CA THR A 137 8.53 -14.39 21.40
C THR A 137 7.61 -15.30 20.58
N LEU A 138 7.35 -14.91 19.34
CA LEU A 138 6.76 -15.75 18.30
C LEU A 138 7.88 -16.23 17.36
N LYS A 139 7.86 -17.51 17.01
CA LYS A 139 8.81 -18.11 16.07
C LYS A 139 8.05 -18.52 14.81
N LEU A 140 8.44 -17.96 13.67
CA LEU A 140 7.91 -18.32 12.36
C LEU A 140 8.98 -19.11 11.60
N VAL A 141 8.58 -20.19 10.94
CA VAL A 141 9.47 -20.98 10.08
C VAL A 141 9.48 -20.32 8.70
N ALA A 142 10.65 -19.92 8.21
CA ALA A 142 10.74 -19.13 6.97
C ALA A 142 10.13 -19.87 5.75
N VAL A 143 10.30 -21.20 5.68
CA VAL A 143 9.70 -22.03 4.62
C VAL A 143 8.17 -22.00 4.66
N ASP A 144 7.58 -21.97 5.84
CA ASP A 144 6.11 -21.95 5.99
C ASP A 144 5.55 -20.57 5.66
N VAL A 145 6.29 -19.50 6.00
CA VAL A 145 5.95 -18.12 5.60
C VAL A 145 5.94 -17.96 4.08
N LEU A 146 6.90 -18.56 3.38
CA LEU A 146 6.93 -18.57 1.91
C LEU A 146 5.76 -19.32 1.28
N LYS A 147 5.30 -20.40 1.91
CA LYS A 147 4.14 -21.18 1.45
C LYS A 147 2.82 -20.48 1.77
N GLN A 148 2.79 -19.68 2.83
CA GLN A 148 1.63 -18.87 3.22
C GLN A 148 1.54 -17.61 2.35
N THR A 149 1.05 -17.76 1.13
CA THR A 149 0.62 -16.65 0.25
C THR A 149 -0.70 -16.01 0.71
N THR A 150 -1.07 -16.15 1.99
CA THR A 150 -2.39 -15.73 2.45
C THR A 150 -2.35 -14.27 2.90
N GLN A 151 -3.03 -13.39 2.16
CA GLN A 151 -3.21 -11.96 2.50
C GLN A 151 -4.09 -11.70 3.74
N GLN A 152 -4.37 -12.72 4.54
CA GLN A 152 -5.31 -12.62 5.66
C GLN A 152 -4.60 -12.31 6.97
N GLU A 153 -5.29 -11.56 7.83
CA GLU A 153 -4.88 -11.33 9.21
C GLU A 153 -4.92 -12.65 9.98
N GLN A 154 -3.81 -13.02 10.61
CA GLN A 154 -3.69 -14.22 11.43
C GLN A 154 -3.33 -13.84 12.86
N LEU A 155 -3.97 -14.52 13.81
CA LEU A 155 -3.68 -14.37 15.23
C LEU A 155 -2.71 -15.46 15.65
N PHE A 156 -1.53 -15.06 16.11
CA PHE A 156 -0.46 -15.96 16.51
C PHE A 156 -0.31 -15.99 18.02
N ASP A 157 -0.29 -17.18 18.62
CA ASP A 157 0.04 -17.33 20.03
C ASP A 157 1.56 -17.16 20.23
N MET A 158 1.94 -16.25 21.13
CA MET A 158 3.35 -15.99 21.44
C MET A 158 3.79 -16.78 22.68
N ARG A 159 5.05 -17.23 22.69
CA ARG A 159 5.64 -17.86 23.87
C ARG A 159 6.05 -16.79 24.88
N GLN A 160 5.39 -16.78 26.02
CA GLN A 160 5.71 -15.91 27.14
C GLN A 160 7.15 -16.12 27.64
N ARG A 161 7.87 -15.02 27.87
CA ARG A 161 9.22 -14.99 28.46
C ARG A 161 9.24 -14.32 29.82
N HIS A 162 8.34 -13.36 30.05
CA HIS A 162 8.25 -12.60 31.30
C HIS A 162 6.87 -12.76 31.96
N LYS A 163 6.83 -12.81 33.30
CA LYS A 163 5.59 -13.02 34.09
C LYS A 163 4.55 -11.90 33.93
N LEU A 164 4.96 -10.73 33.43
CA LEU A 164 4.09 -9.55 33.28
C LEU A 164 3.04 -9.69 32.17
N VAL A 165 3.20 -10.60 31.21
CA VAL A 165 2.30 -10.74 30.06
C VAL A 165 1.68 -12.13 30.07
N GLN A 166 0.36 -12.26 30.19
CA GLN A 166 -0.31 -13.57 30.24
C GLN A 166 -0.93 -13.92 28.89
N CYS A 167 -0.63 -15.10 28.36
CA CYS A 167 -1.17 -15.59 27.09
C CYS A 167 -1.12 -14.57 25.92
N PRO A 168 0.05 -13.96 25.65
CA PRO A 168 0.17 -12.95 24.59
C PRO A 168 -0.19 -13.54 23.23
N LYS A 169 -1.11 -12.90 22.52
CA LYS A 169 -1.45 -13.19 21.13
C LYS A 169 -1.17 -11.97 20.27
N LEU A 170 -0.53 -12.17 19.12
CA LEU A 170 -0.15 -11.10 18.22
C LEU A 170 -0.86 -11.27 16.89
N LYS A 171 -1.57 -10.23 16.47
CA LYS A 171 -2.29 -10.22 15.19
C LYS A 171 -1.38 -9.64 14.11
N LEU A 172 -1.00 -10.46 13.15
CA LEU A 172 -0.09 -10.11 12.06
C LEU A 172 -0.71 -10.40 10.69
N THR A 173 -0.27 -9.65 9.69
CA THR A 173 -0.35 -10.08 8.29
C THR A 173 1.06 -10.21 7.73
N LEU A 174 1.34 -11.32 7.07
CA LEU A 174 2.65 -11.62 6.47
C LEU A 174 2.50 -11.57 4.95
N ARG A 175 3.41 -10.88 4.27
CA ARG A 175 3.47 -10.83 2.81
C ARG A 175 4.90 -10.98 2.34
N VAL A 176 5.12 -11.93 1.45
CA VAL A 176 6.41 -12.16 0.79
C VAL A 176 6.42 -11.39 -0.52
N ASN A 177 7.41 -10.52 -0.71
CA ASN A 177 7.68 -9.92 -2.01
C ASN A 177 8.76 -10.75 -2.69
N HIS A 178 8.39 -11.43 -3.78
CA HIS A 178 9.35 -12.12 -4.62
C HIS A 178 9.99 -11.08 -5.56
N THR A 179 11.31 -10.93 -5.48
CA THR A 179 12.13 -10.02 -6.29
C THR A 179 12.06 -10.29 -7.80
N ALA A 180 11.47 -11.41 -8.23
CA ALA A 180 11.26 -11.67 -9.66
C ALA A 180 10.19 -10.75 -10.31
N ASP A 181 9.40 -10.01 -9.51
CA ASP A 181 8.44 -8.99 -9.97
C ASP A 181 8.92 -7.57 -9.62
N GLU A 182 10.22 -7.30 -9.79
CA GLU A 182 10.86 -6.02 -9.46
C GLU A 182 10.29 -4.81 -10.22
N GLU A 183 9.54 -5.01 -11.33
CA GLU A 183 8.80 -3.93 -12.00
C GLU A 183 7.44 -3.60 -11.33
N GLN A 184 6.89 -4.46 -10.47
CA GLN A 184 5.70 -4.16 -9.66
C GLN A 184 6.03 -3.72 -8.23
N GLY A 185 7.21 -4.04 -7.72
CA GLY A 185 7.61 -3.75 -6.33
C GLY A 185 8.11 -2.33 -6.06
N LEU A 186 8.66 -1.64 -7.07
CA LEU A 186 9.28 -0.31 -6.91
C LEU A 186 8.35 0.87 -7.20
N ALA A 187 7.13 0.63 -7.69
CA ALA A 187 6.07 1.60 -7.47
C ALA A 187 5.74 1.55 -5.98
N GLN A 188 6.13 2.58 -5.23
CA GLN A 188 5.78 2.77 -3.81
C GLN A 188 4.27 2.64 -3.51
N HIS A 189 3.43 2.54 -4.54
CA HIS A 189 2.04 2.10 -4.46
C HIS A 189 1.82 0.67 -3.95
N GLY A 190 2.74 -0.29 -4.08
CA GLY A 190 2.45 -1.71 -3.73
C GLY A 190 2.15 -1.99 -2.25
N SER A 191 2.73 -1.21 -1.33
CA SER A 191 2.46 -1.27 0.12
C SER A 191 1.14 -0.59 0.47
N ILE A 192 0.82 0.50 -0.22
CA ILE A 192 -0.39 1.28 0.01
C ILE A 192 -1.60 0.60 -0.63
N ASP A 193 -1.44 0.00 -1.81
CA ASP A 193 -2.41 -0.87 -2.47
C ASP A 193 -2.82 -2.03 -1.58
N PHE A 194 -1.91 -2.57 -0.75
CA PHE A 194 -2.27 -3.60 0.21
C PHE A 194 -3.20 -3.06 1.30
N LEU A 195 -2.88 -1.91 1.90
CA LEU A 195 -3.72 -1.30 2.94
C LEU A 195 -5.07 -0.87 2.40
N VAL A 196 -5.08 -0.36 1.18
CA VAL A 196 -6.28 -0.10 0.39
C VAL A 196 -7.06 -1.39 0.20
N SER A 197 -6.44 -2.44 -0.34
CA SER A 197 -7.09 -3.73 -0.62
C SER A 197 -7.68 -4.35 0.64
N GLN A 198 -6.99 -4.25 1.77
CA GLN A 198 -7.47 -4.72 3.06
C GLN A 198 -8.73 -3.94 3.51
N ARG A 199 -8.76 -2.62 3.30
CA ARG A 199 -9.93 -1.79 3.60
C ARG A 199 -11.09 -2.05 2.64
N LEU A 200 -10.79 -2.21 1.35
CA LEU A 200 -11.77 -2.59 0.32
C LEU A 200 -12.38 -3.94 0.68
N ARG A 201 -11.58 -4.93 1.05
CA ARG A 201 -12.05 -6.25 1.47
C ARG A 201 -12.90 -6.19 2.73
N LYS A 202 -12.49 -5.43 3.75
CA LYS A 202 -13.31 -5.26 4.96
C LYS A 202 -14.65 -4.61 4.64
N ALA A 203 -14.66 -3.59 3.80
CA ALA A 203 -15.89 -2.93 3.37
C ALA A 203 -16.75 -3.84 2.45
N GLU A 204 -16.14 -4.75 1.70
CA GLU A 204 -16.84 -5.78 0.92
C GLU A 204 -17.50 -6.83 1.84
N GLU A 205 -16.80 -7.26 2.90
CA GLU A 205 -17.34 -8.15 3.92
C GLU A 205 -18.52 -7.51 4.67
N GLU A 206 -18.42 -6.22 5.04
CA GLU A 206 -19.52 -5.44 5.61
C GLU A 206 -20.68 -5.25 4.61
N GLY A 207 -20.36 -5.00 3.33
CA GLY A 207 -21.34 -4.81 2.26
C GLY A 207 -22.11 -6.08 1.88
N THR A 208 -21.46 -7.24 1.95
CA THR A 208 -22.06 -8.53 1.62
C THR A 208 -23.23 -8.85 2.54
N GLN A 209 -23.20 -8.36 3.78
CA GLN A 209 -24.34 -8.47 4.71
C GLN A 209 -25.60 -7.74 4.19
N SER A 210 -25.44 -6.74 3.33
CA SER A 210 -26.55 -6.00 2.72
C SER A 210 -27.08 -6.65 1.43
N GLY A 211 -26.41 -7.69 0.89
CA GLY A 211 -26.82 -8.38 -0.35
C GLY A 211 -26.68 -7.55 -1.63
N ARG A 212 -26.20 -6.31 -1.55
CA ARG A 212 -25.98 -5.42 -2.70
C ARG A 212 -24.53 -5.48 -3.14
N LYS A 213 -24.31 -5.71 -4.45
CA LYS A 213 -22.98 -5.56 -5.05
C LYS A 213 -22.55 -4.09 -4.97
N ILE A 214 -21.56 -3.80 -4.14
CA ILE A 214 -20.96 -2.47 -4.01
C ILE A 214 -20.04 -2.24 -5.21
N SER A 215 -20.16 -1.07 -5.85
CA SER A 215 -19.26 -0.73 -6.95
C SER A 215 -17.86 -0.39 -6.42
N GLU A 216 -16.80 -0.65 -7.19
CA GLU A 216 -15.42 -0.31 -6.80
C GLU A 216 -15.28 1.17 -6.37
N LEU A 217 -15.95 2.09 -7.08
CA LEU A 217 -15.95 3.52 -6.76
C LEU A 217 -16.64 3.84 -5.42
N GLU A 218 -17.72 3.12 -5.10
CA GLU A 218 -18.44 3.24 -3.82
C GLU A 218 -17.58 2.69 -2.67
N LEU A 219 -16.91 1.56 -2.90
CA LEU A 219 -15.98 0.95 -1.94
C LEU A 219 -14.80 1.88 -1.63
N LEU A 220 -14.24 2.52 -2.65
CA LEU A 220 -13.21 3.55 -2.49
C LEU A 220 -13.73 4.77 -1.71
N GLY A 221 -14.99 5.17 -1.94
CA GLY A 221 -15.62 6.25 -1.21
C GLY A 221 -15.75 5.96 0.29
N ILE A 222 -16.14 4.72 0.64
CA ILE A 222 -16.18 4.22 2.03
C ILE A 222 -14.77 4.19 2.63
N ALA A 223 -13.78 3.69 1.87
CA ALA A 223 -12.39 3.65 2.33
C ALA A 223 -11.84 5.06 2.60
N CYS A 224 -12.27 6.08 1.87
CA CYS A 224 -11.90 7.48 2.08
C CYS A 224 -12.71 8.18 3.20
N ALA A 225 -13.46 7.45 4.02
CA ALA A 225 -14.17 8.02 5.16
C ALA A 225 -13.37 7.88 6.46
N GLY A 226 -13.29 8.94 7.27
CA GLY A 226 -12.60 8.90 8.55
C GLY A 226 -12.38 10.26 9.23
N PRO A 227 -11.93 10.25 10.50
CA PRO A 227 -11.64 11.46 11.25
C PRO A 227 -10.33 12.10 10.77
N LEU A 228 -10.32 13.42 10.68
CA LEU A 228 -9.16 14.27 10.34
C LEU A 228 -9.18 15.54 11.19
N GLU A 229 -8.08 16.29 11.17
CA GLU A 229 -8.02 17.65 11.73
C GLU A 229 -7.83 18.65 10.59
N LEU A 230 -8.77 19.58 10.43
CA LEU A 230 -8.70 20.67 9.45
C LEU A 230 -7.96 21.87 10.03
N PHE A 231 -6.99 22.43 9.30
CA PHE A 231 -6.37 23.70 9.69
C PHE A 231 -7.18 24.89 9.18
N GLY A 232 -7.67 25.70 10.11
CA GLY A 232 -8.30 26.99 9.83
C GLY A 232 -7.28 28.07 9.42
N LYS A 233 -7.79 29.19 8.88
CA LYS A 233 -6.99 30.34 8.42
C LYS A 233 -6.14 30.99 9.52
N ASN A 234 -6.54 30.85 10.77
CA ASN A 234 -5.86 31.37 11.96
C ASN A 234 -4.89 30.35 12.60
N GLY A 235 -4.63 29.22 11.94
CA GLY A 235 -3.81 28.14 12.48
C GLY A 235 -4.50 27.27 13.53
N GLN A 236 -5.77 27.52 13.87
CA GLN A 236 -6.54 26.63 14.71
C GLN A 236 -6.79 25.30 14.00
N ARG A 237 -6.83 24.23 14.80
CA ARG A 237 -7.12 22.87 14.34
C ARG A 237 -8.54 22.53 14.76
N GLN A 238 -9.35 22.11 13.82
CA GLN A 238 -10.72 21.69 14.08
C GLN A 238 -10.84 20.20 13.77
N PRO A 239 -11.29 19.35 14.71
CA PRO A 239 -11.61 17.97 14.39
C PRO A 239 -12.78 17.94 13.41
N VAL A 240 -12.64 17.13 12.36
CA VAL A 240 -13.65 16.96 11.31
C VAL A 240 -13.78 15.48 10.96
N TYR A 241 -14.93 15.12 10.40
CA TYR A 241 -15.14 13.85 9.74
C TYR A 241 -15.22 14.07 8.24
N VAL A 242 -14.46 13.30 7.46
CA VAL A 242 -14.42 13.40 6.00
C VAL A 242 -14.99 12.12 5.42
N ALA A 243 -15.78 12.23 4.34
CA ALA A 243 -16.31 11.09 3.60
C ALA A 243 -16.68 11.48 2.17
N ALA A 244 -16.60 10.51 1.24
CA ALA A 244 -17.06 10.70 -0.13
C ALA A 244 -18.59 10.45 -0.21
N ILE A 245 -19.32 11.39 -0.81
CA ILE A 245 -20.75 11.32 -1.07
C ILE A 245 -20.97 11.17 -2.56
N GLY A 246 -21.75 10.17 -2.97
CA GLY A 246 -22.17 9.97 -4.35
C GLY A 246 -23.68 9.79 -4.50
N PRO A 247 -24.14 9.37 -5.68
CA PRO A 247 -25.53 8.99 -5.90
C PRO A 247 -25.96 7.87 -4.94
N PRO A 248 -27.18 7.88 -4.39
CA PRO A 248 -28.29 8.78 -4.74
C PRO A 248 -28.29 10.14 -4.03
N ILE A 249 -27.46 10.33 -3.00
CA ILE A 249 -27.49 11.54 -2.15
C ILE A 249 -27.03 12.76 -2.93
N SER A 250 -25.96 12.62 -3.72
CA SER A 250 -25.46 13.67 -4.62
C SER A 250 -25.44 13.19 -6.06
N ARG A 251 -25.75 14.09 -7.00
CA ARG A 251 -25.64 13.79 -8.43
C ARG A 251 -24.19 13.56 -8.87
N ARG A 252 -23.22 14.11 -8.15
CA ARG A 252 -21.79 14.02 -8.42
C ARG A 252 -21.07 13.40 -7.22
N LEU A 253 -19.91 12.82 -7.46
CA LEU A 253 -19.06 12.34 -6.37
C LEU A 253 -18.33 13.54 -5.75
N MET A 254 -18.61 13.81 -4.48
CA MET A 254 -18.07 14.95 -3.73
C MET A 254 -17.38 14.44 -2.47
N LEU A 255 -16.33 15.11 -2.03
CA LEU A 255 -15.74 14.90 -0.70
C LEU A 255 -16.41 15.88 0.26
N GLY A 256 -17.21 15.37 1.19
CA GLY A 256 -17.87 16.15 2.23
C GLY A 256 -17.04 16.20 3.50
N ILE A 257 -17.17 17.31 4.23
CA ILE A 257 -16.49 17.56 5.51
C ILE A 257 -17.56 17.96 6.52
N TRP A 258 -17.63 17.22 7.62
CA TRP A 258 -18.55 17.45 8.74
C TRP A 258 -17.77 17.73 10.02
N ASN A 259 -18.43 18.34 11.00
CA ASN A 259 -17.84 18.52 12.31
C ASN A 259 -17.71 17.17 13.03
N GLN A 260 -18.71 16.30 12.88
CA GLN A 260 -18.73 14.99 13.54
C GLN A 260 -19.28 13.89 12.63
N LYS A 261 -18.99 12.62 12.98
CA LYS A 261 -19.50 11.44 12.27
C LYS A 261 -21.03 11.33 12.31
N THR A 262 -21.62 11.72 13.44
CA THR A 262 -23.08 11.73 13.64
C THR A 262 -23.79 12.60 12.62
N ASP A 263 -23.19 13.71 12.20
CA ASP A 263 -23.79 14.62 11.22
C ASP A 263 -23.99 13.93 9.87
N LEU A 264 -23.00 13.11 9.46
CA LEU A 264 -23.11 12.28 8.26
C LEU A 264 -24.19 11.19 8.42
N GLU A 265 -24.22 10.52 9.57
CA GLU A 265 -25.20 9.46 9.86
C GLU A 265 -26.64 10.00 9.84
N HIS A 266 -26.84 11.22 10.34
CA HIS A 266 -28.12 11.96 10.28
C HIS A 266 -28.38 12.65 8.94
N ARG A 267 -27.48 12.48 7.95
CA ARG A 267 -27.58 13.09 6.61
C ARG A 267 -27.68 14.62 6.63
N LEU A 268 -27.03 15.26 7.60
CA LEU A 268 -26.89 16.71 7.63
C LEU A 268 -25.97 17.16 6.47
N PRO A 269 -26.19 18.37 5.93
CA PRO A 269 -25.32 18.90 4.89
C PRO A 269 -23.89 19.08 5.43
N PRO A 270 -22.86 18.73 4.66
CA PRO A 270 -21.48 18.98 5.04
C PRO A 270 -21.20 20.48 5.19
N THR A 271 -20.29 20.82 6.10
CA THR A 271 -19.81 22.19 6.31
C THR A 271 -19.02 22.69 5.10
N GLU A 272 -18.26 21.81 4.46
CA GLU A 272 -17.55 22.10 3.21
C GLU A 272 -17.63 20.90 2.26
N GLU A 273 -17.70 21.19 0.95
CA GLU A 273 -17.80 20.19 -0.11
C GLU A 273 -16.74 20.46 -1.18
N VAL A 274 -16.04 19.40 -1.59
CA VAL A 274 -15.07 19.43 -2.68
C VAL A 274 -15.55 18.50 -3.80
N ASP A 275 -15.87 19.05 -4.98
CA ASP A 275 -16.17 18.24 -6.17
C ASP A 275 -14.89 17.52 -6.60
N LEU A 276 -14.89 16.18 -6.60
CA LEU A 276 -13.71 15.38 -6.91
C LEU A 276 -13.18 15.63 -8.33
N LEU A 277 -14.05 16.07 -9.26
CA LEU A 277 -13.65 16.43 -10.61
C LEU A 277 -12.95 17.80 -10.68
N LYS A 278 -13.01 18.58 -9.61
CA LYS A 278 -12.35 19.89 -9.48
C LYS A 278 -11.11 19.86 -8.58
N VAL A 279 -10.75 18.68 -8.05
CA VAL A 279 -9.47 18.50 -7.35
C VAL A 279 -8.34 18.67 -8.36
N GLU A 280 -7.42 19.59 -8.08
CA GLU A 280 -6.22 19.83 -8.87
C GLU A 280 -5.13 18.81 -8.50
N GLY A 281 -4.89 18.63 -7.21
CA GLY A 281 -3.87 17.71 -6.72
C GLY A 281 -3.98 17.45 -5.22
N ILE A 282 -3.44 16.30 -4.80
CA ILE A 282 -3.38 15.88 -3.41
C ILE A 282 -1.92 15.51 -3.13
N GLN A 283 -1.33 16.10 -2.10
CA GLN A 283 0.10 15.97 -1.83
C GLN A 283 0.37 15.90 -0.34
N ALA A 284 1.37 15.11 0.05
CA ALA A 284 1.95 15.16 1.38
C ALA A 284 2.61 16.52 1.63
N ASP A 285 2.46 17.09 2.83
CA ASP A 285 3.19 18.29 3.21
C ASP A 285 4.67 17.91 3.51
N PRO A 286 5.66 18.50 2.81
CA PRO A 286 7.06 18.16 3.02
C PRO A 286 7.59 18.63 4.39
N GLN A 287 6.97 19.64 4.99
CA GLN A 287 7.40 20.20 6.27
C GLN A 287 6.76 19.49 7.46
N ARG A 288 5.63 18.78 7.25
CA ARG A 288 4.83 18.18 8.32
C ARG A 288 4.49 16.73 7.99
N THR A 289 5.06 15.80 8.75
CA THR A 289 4.94 14.35 8.51
C THR A 289 3.54 13.79 8.71
N ASP A 290 2.65 14.54 9.36
CA ASP A 290 1.27 14.17 9.65
C ASP A 290 0.23 14.99 8.88
N VAL A 291 0.64 15.91 8.00
CA VAL A 291 -0.26 16.80 7.25
C VAL A 291 -0.18 16.55 5.76
N PHE A 292 -1.31 16.58 5.08
CA PHE A 292 -1.42 16.59 3.62
C PHE A 292 -2.30 17.74 3.14
N VAL A 293 -2.20 18.06 1.85
CA VAL A 293 -2.87 19.19 1.23
C VAL A 293 -3.74 18.73 0.07
N ILE A 294 -4.98 19.21 0.03
CA ILE A 294 -5.88 19.07 -1.11
C ILE A 294 -5.99 20.44 -1.80
N SER A 295 -5.46 20.54 -3.01
CA SER A 295 -5.63 21.70 -3.90
C SER A 295 -6.85 21.45 -4.79
N HIS A 296 -7.81 22.36 -4.81
CA HIS A 296 -9.04 22.22 -5.60
C HIS A 296 -9.58 23.57 -6.06
N PHE A 297 -10.44 23.56 -7.08
CA PHE A 297 -11.16 24.74 -7.52
C PHE A 297 -12.55 24.81 -6.90
N ASP A 298 -12.92 25.98 -6.38
CA ASP A 298 -14.25 26.19 -5.81
C ASP A 298 -15.35 26.37 -6.91
N LYS A 299 -16.55 26.78 -6.50
CA LYS A 299 -17.66 27.05 -7.43
C LYS A 299 -17.33 28.18 -8.43
N ASN A 300 -16.52 29.15 -8.01
CA ASN A 300 -16.09 30.30 -8.79
C ASN A 300 -14.78 30.06 -9.55
N ARG A 301 -14.29 28.80 -9.57
CA ARG A 301 -12.99 28.41 -10.16
C ARG A 301 -11.79 29.12 -9.52
N VAL A 302 -11.93 29.54 -8.27
CA VAL A 302 -10.80 30.08 -7.50
C VAL A 302 -10.03 28.90 -6.90
N PRO A 303 -8.69 28.83 -7.08
CA PRO A 303 -7.89 27.79 -6.46
C PRO A 303 -7.90 27.95 -4.94
N LYS A 304 -8.21 26.86 -4.24
CA LYS A 304 -8.20 26.76 -2.79
C LYS A 304 -7.32 25.60 -2.36
N LYS A 305 -6.64 25.77 -1.24
CA LYS A 305 -5.86 24.74 -0.58
C LYS A 305 -6.44 24.45 0.79
N MET A 306 -6.60 23.17 1.08
CA MET A 306 -7.05 22.67 2.36
C MET A 306 -5.95 21.82 2.98
N PHE A 307 -5.59 22.12 4.22
CA PHE A 307 -4.58 21.35 4.95
C PHE A 307 -5.28 20.46 5.97
N LEU A 308 -5.02 19.16 5.88
CA LEU A 308 -5.63 18.13 6.71
C LEU A 308 -4.53 17.36 7.43
N ARG A 309 -4.69 17.19 8.74
CA ARG A 309 -3.82 16.38 9.58
C ARG A 309 -4.47 15.03 9.85
N ARG A 310 -3.69 13.97 9.70
CA ARG A 310 -4.13 12.60 9.93
C ARG A 310 -4.45 12.36 11.41
N VAL A 311 -5.51 11.60 11.68
CA VAL A 311 -5.88 11.18 13.05
C VAL A 311 -5.81 9.66 13.20
N ASP A 312 -6.28 8.92 12.19
CA ASP A 312 -6.51 7.48 12.28
C ASP A 312 -5.50 6.61 11.54
N ARG A 313 -5.07 7.00 10.34
CA ARG A 313 -4.17 6.26 9.46
C ARG A 313 -2.98 7.12 9.04
N ALA A 314 -1.96 6.52 8.44
CA ALA A 314 -0.80 7.26 7.94
C ALA A 314 -1.20 8.30 6.88
N ARG A 315 -0.42 9.39 6.78
CA ARG A 315 -0.67 10.50 5.85
C ARG A 315 -0.66 10.01 4.40
N ASP A 316 0.33 9.22 4.05
CA ASP A 316 0.54 8.79 2.67
C ASP A 316 -0.58 7.84 2.21
N VAL A 317 -1.14 7.05 3.15
CA VAL A 317 -2.32 6.23 2.90
C VAL A 317 -3.54 7.10 2.54
N TRP A 318 -3.77 8.21 3.27
CA TRP A 318 -4.82 9.18 2.94
C TRP A 318 -4.64 9.79 1.56
N VAL A 319 -3.41 10.23 1.24
CA VAL A 319 -3.07 10.84 -0.05
C VAL A 319 -3.39 9.88 -1.19
N ASP A 320 -2.93 8.64 -1.12
CA ASP A 320 -3.11 7.64 -2.17
C ASP A 320 -4.56 7.22 -2.37
N MET A 321 -5.30 6.96 -1.28
CA MET A 321 -6.73 6.61 -1.38
C MET A 321 -7.53 7.71 -2.06
N LEU A 322 -7.28 8.97 -1.70
CA LEU A 322 -7.98 10.09 -2.29
C LEU A 322 -7.55 10.31 -3.75
N LEU A 323 -6.27 10.14 -4.10
CA LEU A 323 -5.79 10.21 -5.48
C LEU A 323 -6.46 9.16 -6.37
N MET A 324 -6.52 7.92 -5.89
CA MET A 324 -7.19 6.82 -6.57
C MET A 324 -8.70 7.05 -6.71
N LEU A 325 -9.37 7.56 -5.67
CA LEU A 325 -10.78 7.94 -5.73
C LEU A 325 -11.02 9.03 -6.79
N VAL A 326 -10.18 10.07 -6.83
CA VAL A 326 -10.27 11.15 -7.84
C VAL A 326 -10.07 10.60 -9.24
N ARG A 327 -9.07 9.72 -9.44
CA ARG A 327 -8.80 9.08 -10.73
C ARG A 327 -10.01 8.27 -11.22
N LYS A 328 -10.52 7.35 -10.37
CA LYS A 328 -11.67 6.51 -10.70
C LYS A 328 -12.95 7.33 -10.93
N SER A 329 -13.12 8.44 -10.22
CA SER A 329 -14.22 9.39 -10.45
C SER A 329 -14.17 10.02 -11.85
N ARG A 330 -12.97 10.40 -12.31
CA ARG A 330 -12.76 10.94 -13.67
C ARG A 330 -13.02 9.88 -14.74
N GLU A 331 -12.46 8.67 -14.58
CA GLU A 331 -12.69 7.53 -15.48
C GLU A 331 -14.19 7.19 -15.61
N ALA A 332 -14.92 7.16 -14.49
CA ALA A 332 -16.36 6.90 -14.47
C ALA A 332 -17.18 7.99 -15.20
N LYS A 333 -16.71 9.25 -15.17
CA LYS A 333 -17.34 10.36 -15.92
C LYS A 333 -17.11 10.20 -17.42
N ASP A 334 -15.90 9.86 -17.82
CA ASP A 334 -15.55 9.69 -19.23
C ASP A 334 -16.30 8.49 -19.85
N ALA A 335 -16.38 7.37 -19.12
CA ALA A 335 -17.19 6.21 -19.53
C ALA A 335 -18.68 6.53 -19.68
N LYS A 336 -19.24 7.43 -18.85
CA LYS A 336 -20.63 7.90 -19.01
C LYS A 336 -20.80 8.76 -20.26
N LYS A 337 -19.82 9.61 -20.58
CA LYS A 337 -19.84 10.46 -21.77
C LYS A 337 -19.84 9.61 -23.05
N GLU A 338 -19.00 8.58 -23.10
CA GLU A 338 -18.95 7.64 -24.23
C GLU A 338 -20.26 6.89 -24.45
N LYS A 339 -20.91 6.43 -23.37
CA LYS A 339 -22.22 5.78 -23.44
C LYS A 339 -23.32 6.73 -23.93
N SER A 340 -23.31 7.99 -23.49
CA SER A 340 -24.27 9.02 -23.93
C SER A 340 -24.04 9.51 -25.37
N GLY A 341 -22.82 9.39 -25.90
CA GLY A 341 -22.50 9.82 -27.26
C GLY A 341 -22.83 8.78 -28.34
N LYS A 342 -23.04 7.51 -27.96
CA LYS A 342 -23.34 6.40 -28.88
C LYS A 342 -24.82 6.12 -29.11
N SER A 343 -25.73 6.87 -28.48
CA SER A 343 -27.12 6.91 -28.93
C SER A 343 -27.12 7.46 -30.36
N GLN A 344 -27.25 6.55 -31.32
CA GLN A 344 -27.17 6.82 -32.75
C GLN A 344 -28.00 8.06 -33.11
N PRO A 345 -27.54 8.88 -34.08
CA PRO A 345 -28.41 9.87 -34.67
C PRO A 345 -29.63 9.12 -35.20
N ILE A 346 -30.78 9.39 -34.58
CA ILE A 346 -32.09 8.92 -35.03
C ILE A 346 -32.12 9.21 -36.51
N SER A 347 -32.06 8.15 -37.31
CA SER A 347 -32.12 8.27 -38.76
C SER A 347 -33.41 9.02 -39.08
N PRO A 348 -33.39 10.07 -39.92
CA PRO A 348 -34.60 10.77 -40.28
C PRO A 348 -35.45 9.80 -41.11
N SER A 349 -36.36 9.08 -40.47
CA SER A 349 -37.42 8.39 -41.18
C SER A 349 -38.31 9.49 -41.76
N GLY A 350 -38.15 9.71 -43.07
CA GLY A 350 -38.94 10.66 -43.82
C GLY A 350 -40.42 10.43 -43.60
N SER A 351 -41.12 11.46 -43.16
CA SER A 351 -42.55 11.60 -43.31
C SER A 351 -42.87 13.06 -43.62
N THR A 352 -42.78 13.36 -44.92
CA THR A 352 -43.78 14.08 -45.70
C THR A 352 -44.52 15.26 -45.03
N ARG A 353 -44.03 16.48 -45.31
CA ARG A 353 -44.73 17.61 -45.95
C ARG A 353 -46.17 17.97 -45.51
N SER A 354 -46.32 19.14 -44.88
CA SER A 354 -47.27 20.25 -45.21
C SER A 354 -47.04 21.38 -44.18
N VAL A 355 -46.43 22.52 -44.52
CA VAL A 355 -46.98 23.71 -45.21
C VAL A 355 -48.27 24.24 -44.58
N LEU A 356 -48.12 25.33 -43.80
CA LEU A 356 -48.97 26.53 -43.66
C LEU A 356 -48.47 27.26 -42.38
N THR A 357 -47.60 28.26 -42.50
CA THR A 357 -47.93 29.69 -42.38
C THR A 357 -48.98 29.98 -41.30
N ASP A 358 -48.62 30.68 -40.23
CA ASP A 358 -48.96 32.10 -40.16
C ASP A 358 -48.23 32.85 -39.02
N SER A 359 -48.11 34.13 -39.32
CA SER A 359 -47.60 35.31 -38.66
C SER A 359 -48.20 35.62 -37.27
N THR A 360 -47.60 36.61 -36.61
CA THR A 360 -48.09 37.55 -35.57
C THR A 360 -47.44 37.38 -34.19
N SER A 361 -46.48 38.24 -33.83
CA SER A 361 -46.58 39.63 -33.33
C SER A 361 -46.74 39.72 -31.82
N SER A 362 -45.86 40.52 -31.21
CA SER A 362 -46.14 41.49 -30.14
C SER A 362 -46.55 41.00 -28.74
N ARG A 363 -45.70 41.33 -27.75
CA ARG A 363 -45.98 42.15 -26.53
C ARG A 363 -44.92 41.84 -25.47
N ARG A 364 -44.05 42.80 -25.07
CA ARG A 364 -44.25 43.90 -24.10
C ARG A 364 -44.78 43.46 -22.71
N GLY A 365 -44.02 43.85 -21.68
CA GLY A 365 -44.40 43.87 -20.28
C GLY A 365 -43.63 42.85 -19.45
N SER A 366 -43.19 43.09 -18.23
CA SER A 366 -43.27 44.28 -17.38
C SER A 366 -42.34 44.03 -16.20
N SER A 367 -41.72 45.10 -15.70
CA SER A 367 -40.94 45.17 -14.46
C SER A 367 -41.75 44.69 -13.24
N CYS A 368 -41.11 43.91 -12.36
CA CYS A 368 -41.53 43.75 -10.97
C CYS A 368 -40.31 43.89 -10.05
N SER A 369 -40.24 45.06 -9.44
CA SER A 369 -39.48 45.40 -8.25
C SER A 369 -40.21 44.89 -7.00
N GLY A 370 -39.52 44.12 -6.16
CA GLY A 370 -39.92 43.82 -4.77
C GLY A 370 -38.65 43.81 -3.93
N SER A 371 -38.35 44.91 -3.25
CA SER A 371 -38.75 45.24 -1.87
C SER A 371 -37.97 44.44 -0.82
N TYR A 372 -37.02 45.17 -0.22
CA TYR A 372 -36.30 44.90 1.01
C TYR A 372 -37.19 44.32 2.12
N ILE A 373 -36.68 43.30 2.81
CA ILE A 373 -37.10 42.94 4.17
C ILE A 373 -35.85 43.04 5.04
N ASP A 374 -35.76 44.14 5.79
CA ASP A 374 -34.96 44.24 7.01
C ASP A 374 -35.71 43.53 8.13
N SER A 375 -35.03 42.66 8.88
CA SER A 375 -35.52 42.16 10.17
C SER A 375 -34.39 41.65 11.04
N ASN A 376 -34.02 42.50 12.00
CA ASN A 376 -33.74 42.20 13.41
C ASN A 376 -32.58 41.26 13.80
N SER A 377 -31.54 41.95 14.27
CA SER A 377 -30.74 41.63 15.46
C SER A 377 -31.55 41.01 16.61
N SER A 378 -31.03 39.92 17.17
CA SER A 378 -31.38 39.41 18.49
C SER A 378 -30.09 39.01 19.21
N THR A 379 -29.65 39.90 20.09
CA THR A 379 -28.63 39.67 21.12
C THR A 379 -29.33 39.27 22.43
N ALA A 380 -29.05 38.07 22.93
CA ALA A 380 -29.25 37.57 24.30
C ALA A 380 -28.75 36.12 24.30
N SER A 381 -27.92 35.58 25.20
CA SER A 381 -27.30 36.01 26.47
C SER A 381 -26.05 35.16 26.68
#